data_AF-A0A7W2FV35-F1
#
_entry.id   AF-A0A7W2FV35-F1
#
_cell.length_a   1.000
_cell.length_b   1.000
_cell.length_c   1.000
_cell.angle_alpha   90.00
_cell.angle_beta   90.00
_cell.angle_gamma   90.00
#
_symmetry.space_group_name_H-M   'P 1'
#
loop_
_entity.id
_entity.type
_entity.pdbx_description
1 polymer ?
#
loop_
_entity_poly.entity_id
_entity_poly.type
_entity_poly.pdbx_seq_one_letter_code
_entity_poly.pdbx_strand_id
1 'polypeptide(L)'
;MKLIATYLIGLIFGVGIALSGMANPAKVLNFFDIAGSWDPSLIFVMGGALITTFIGYKLVFGRAAPLLEEKFSLPTSSAIDARL
;
A
#
# COMPACT_ATOMS: atom_id res chain seq x y z
N MET A 1 12.88 -17.50 9.32
CA MET A 1 11.46 -17.23 8.98
C MET A 1 11.25 -15.91 8.24
N LYS A 2 11.92 -14.82 8.62
CA LYS A 2 11.78 -13.50 7.97
C LYS A 2 11.87 -13.53 6.44
N LEU A 3 12.88 -14.21 5.87
CA LEU A 3 13.04 -14.32 4.41
C LEU A 3 11.84 -14.99 3.70
N ILE A 4 11.28 -16.06 4.30
CA ILE A 4 10.10 -16.75 3.76
C ILE A 4 8.89 -15.81 3.80
N ALA A 5 8.69 -15.11 4.92
CA ALA A 5 7.62 -14.13 5.05
C ALA A 5 7.76 -12.99 4.02
N THR A 6 8.96 -12.42 3.86
CA THR A 6 9.21 -11.37 2.85
C THR A 6 8.92 -11.87 1.44
N TYR A 7 9.32 -13.10 1.10
CA TYR A 7 9.03 -13.70 -0.19
C TYR A 7 7.52 -13.85 -0.43
N LEU A 8 6.78 -14.41 0.54
CA LEU A 8 5.33 -14.59 0.43
C LEU A 8 4.61 -13.25 0.31
N ILE A 9 5.01 -12.24 1.08
CA ILE A 9 4.45 -10.88 0.98
C ILE A 9 4.69 -10.30 -0.42
N GLY A 10 5.93 -10.40 -0.94
CA GLY A 10 6.27 -9.94 -2.27
C GLY A 10 5.49 -10.67 -3.37
N LEU A 11 5.28 -11.98 -3.22
CA LEU A 11 4.48 -12.80 -4.13
C LEU A 11 3.01 -12.36 -4.14
N ILE A 12 2.39 -12.21 -2.96
CA ILE A 12 1.00 -11.74 -2.83
C ILE A 12 0.85 -10.35 -3.45
N PHE A 13 1.80 -9.45 -3.19
CA PHE A 13 1.79 -8.10 -3.75
C PHE A 13 1.90 -8.14 -5.28
N GLY A 14 2.88 -8.85 -5.84
CA GLY A 14 3.08 -8.96 -7.28
C GLY A 14 1.89 -9.57 -8.01
N VAL A 15 1.30 -10.64 -7.44
CA VAL A 15 0.06 -11.24 -7.96
C VAL A 15 -1.09 -10.23 -7.92
N GLY A 16 -1.22 -9.46 -6.83
CA GLY A 16 -2.22 -8.39 -6.72
C GLY A 16 -2.05 -7.31 -7.79
N ILE A 17 -0.82 -6.86 -8.06
CA ILE A 17 -0.54 -5.89 -9.14
C ILE A 17 -0.93 -6.47 -10.52
N ALA A 18 -0.60 -7.73 -10.78
CA ALA A 18 -0.93 -8.40 -12.04
C ALA A 18 -2.45 -8.55 -12.23
N LEU A 19 -3.17 -9.03 -11.20
CA LEU A 19 -4.61 -9.25 -11.26
C LEU A 19 -5.42 -7.94 -11.33
N SER A 20 -4.96 -6.89 -10.64
CA SER A 20 -5.62 -5.58 -10.67
C SER A 20 -5.43 -4.84 -12.00
N GLY A 21 -4.45 -5.24 -12.81
CA GLY A 21 -4.08 -4.53 -14.04
C GLY A 21 -3.33 -3.22 -13.80
N MET A 22 -2.87 -2.96 -12.56
CA MET A 22 -2.09 -1.77 -12.22
C MET A 22 -0.69 -1.76 -12.86
N ALA A 23 -0.23 -2.89 -13.39
CA ALA A 23 0.97 -2.95 -14.22
C ALA A 23 0.82 -2.17 -15.54
N ASN A 24 -0.41 -1.87 -15.99
CA ASN A 24 -0.65 -1.06 -17.18
C ASN A 24 -0.73 0.44 -16.81
N PRO A 25 0.24 1.27 -17.25
CA PRO A 25 0.23 2.70 -16.95
C PRO A 25 -1.02 3.43 -17.46
N ALA A 26 -1.58 3.01 -18.59
CA ALA A 26 -2.77 3.63 -19.16
C ALA A 26 -3.98 3.51 -18.22
N LYS A 27 -4.12 2.37 -17.52
CA LYS A 27 -5.21 2.17 -16.54
C LYS A 27 -5.10 3.12 -15.36
N VAL A 28 -3.87 3.37 -14.90
CA VAL A 28 -3.61 4.30 -13.80
C VAL A 28 -3.83 5.75 -14.23
N LEU A 29 -3.39 6.11 -15.44
CA LEU A 29 -3.60 7.46 -15.98
C LEU A 29 -5.09 7.75 -16.21
N ASN A 30 -5.82 6.81 -16.82
CA ASN A 30 -7.25 6.94 -17.09
C ASN A 30 -8.08 7.08 -15.81
N PHE A 31 -7.63 6.51 -14.69
CA PHE A 31 -8.30 6.72 -13.41
C PHE A 31 -8.31 8.19 -12.95
N PHE A 32 -7.22 8.92 -13.23
CA PHE A 32 -7.11 10.35 -12.89
C PHE A 32 -7.65 11.28 -14.00
N ASP A 33 -7.85 10.77 -15.21
CA ASP A 33 -8.35 11.53 -16.36
C ASP A 33 -9.88 11.72 -16.33
N ILE A 34 -10.36 12.44 -15.31
CA ILE A 34 -11.81 12.69 -15.08
C ILE A 34 -12.45 13.47 -16.24
N ALA A 35 -11.68 14.28 -16.96
CA ALA A 35 -12.15 15.11 -18.07
C ALA A 35 -12.05 14.43 -19.44
N GLY A 36 -11.48 13.22 -19.52
CA GLY A 36 -11.22 12.50 -20.77
C GLY A 36 -11.67 11.05 -20.70
N SER A 37 -10.74 10.12 -20.89
CA SER A 37 -11.02 8.67 -20.92
C SER A 37 -11.08 8.08 -19.50
N TRP A 38 -11.97 8.63 -18.66
CA TRP A 38 -12.05 8.25 -17.26
C TRP A 38 -12.40 6.77 -17.07
N ASP A 39 -11.54 6.03 -16.36
CA ASP A 39 -11.76 4.63 -15.97
C ASP A 39 -11.89 4.49 -14.44
N PRO A 40 -13.12 4.39 -13.89
CA PRO A 40 -13.33 4.26 -12.45
C PRO A 40 -13.03 2.86 -11.90
N SER A 41 -12.65 1.87 -12.72
CA SER A 41 -12.42 0.50 -12.26
C SER A 41 -11.31 0.40 -11.21
N LEU A 42 -10.35 1.34 -11.21
CA LEU A 42 -9.28 1.41 -10.23
C LEU A 42 -9.78 1.70 -8.80
N ILE A 43 -10.98 2.28 -8.64
CA ILE A 43 -11.56 2.63 -7.32
C ILE A 43 -11.73 1.38 -6.45
N PHE A 44 -12.13 0.25 -7.03
CA PHE A 44 -12.30 -0.98 -6.26
C PHE A 44 -10.98 -1.51 -5.71
N VAL A 45 -9.91 -1.40 -6.52
CA VAL A 45 -8.56 -1.81 -6.13
C VAL A 45 -8.03 -0.86 -5.06
N MET A 46 -8.11 0.45 -5.30
CA MET A 46 -7.68 1.50 -4.37
C MET A 46 -8.43 1.43 -3.05
N GLY A 47 -9.76 1.35 -3.09
CA GLY A 47 -10.62 1.26 -1.92
C GLY A 47 -10.33 0.01 -1.09
N GLY A 48 -10.21 -1.15 -1.73
CA GLY A 48 -9.83 -2.39 -1.06
C GLY A 48 -8.45 -2.30 -0.42
N ALA A 49 -7.46 -1.74 -1.12
CA ALA A 49 -6.12 -1.54 -0.60
C ALA A 49 -6.11 -0.58 0.60
N LEU A 50 -6.83 0.54 0.53
CA LEU A 50 -6.94 1.52 1.62
C LEU A 50 -7.62 0.94 2.86
N ILE A 51 -8.75 0.25 2.69
CA ILE A 51 -9.47 -0.39 3.81
C ILE A 51 -8.58 -1.46 4.47
N THR A 52 -7.93 -2.29 3.66
CA THR A 52 -7.01 -3.34 4.17
C THR A 52 -5.84 -2.72 4.93
N THR A 53 -5.23 -1.66 4.37
CA THR A 53 -4.13 -0.93 5.02
C THR A 53 -4.58 -0.29 6.33
N PHE A 54 -5.76 0.34 6.35
CA PHE A 54 -6.32 0.97 7.54
C PHE A 54 -6.49 -0.03 8.68
N ILE A 55 -7.12 -1.19 8.40
CA ILE A 55 -7.26 -2.27 9.37
C ILE A 55 -5.88 -2.79 9.80
N GLY A 56 -4.98 -2.98 8.83
CA GLY A 56 -3.60 -3.42 9.08
C GLY A 56 -2.85 -2.51 10.05
N TYR A 57 -2.89 -1.19 9.85
CA TYR A 57 -2.25 -0.22 10.74
C TYR A 57 -2.84 -0.25 12.15
N LYS A 58 -4.17 -0.32 12.28
CA LYS A 58 -4.80 -0.44 13.60
C LYS A 58 -4.34 -1.69 14.36
N LEU A 59 -4.19 -2.81 13.65
CA LEU A 59 -3.73 -4.08 14.24
C LEU A 59 -2.22 -4.07 14.53
N VAL A 60 -1.41 -3.45 13.67
CA VAL A 60 0.05 -3.40 13.82
C VAL A 60 0.44 -2.45 14.93
N PHE A 61 -0.08 -1.22 14.94
CA PHE A 61 0.24 -0.23 15.98
C PHE A 61 -0.49 -0.48 17.31
N GLY A 62 -1.48 -1.38 17.34
CA GLY A 62 -2.03 -1.91 18.58
C GLY A 62 -1.11 -2.89 19.31
N ARG A 63 0.00 -3.32 18.70
CA ARG A 63 0.99 -4.24 19.30
C ARG A 63 2.14 -3.44 19.91
N ALA A 64 2.76 -4.01 20.95
CA ALA A 64 3.95 -3.43 21.58
C ALA A 64 5.18 -3.44 20.67
N ALA A 65 5.30 -4.44 19.80
CA ALA A 65 6.42 -4.61 18.87
C ALA A 65 5.97 -5.29 17.56
N PRO A 66 6.69 -5.10 16.45
CA PRO A 66 6.47 -5.83 15.20
C PRO A 66 6.72 -7.34 15.38
N LEU A 67 6.12 -8.18 14.52
CA LEU A 67 6.20 -9.64 14.64
C LEU A 67 7.55 -10.24 14.22
N LEU A 68 8.29 -9.54 13.35
CA LEU A 68 9.52 -10.02 12.72
C LEU A 68 10.74 -9.14 13.03
N GLU A 69 10.58 -8.21 13.97
CA GLU A 69 11.60 -7.25 14.41
C GLU A 69 11.43 -6.97 15.90
N GLU A 70 12.44 -6.40 16.56
CA GLU A 70 12.38 -6.12 18.00
C GLU A 70 11.58 -4.85 18.33
N LYS A 71 11.58 -3.87 17.44
CA LYS A 71 10.92 -2.56 17.65
C LYS A 71 10.49 -1.92 16.34
N PHE A 72 9.51 -1.02 16.43
CA PHE A 72 9.12 -0.18 15.30
C PHE A 72 10.20 0.88 15.02
N SER A 73 10.60 1.02 13.76
CA SER A 73 11.50 2.07 13.29
C SER A 73 10.69 3.24 12.74
N LEU A 74 10.07 4.03 13.62
CA LEU A 74 9.30 5.21 13.24
C LEU A 74 10.18 6.47 13.23
N PRO A 75 9.93 7.45 12.34
CA PRO A 75 10.56 8.76 12.40
C PRO A 75 10.31 9.42 13.76
N THR A 76 11.37 9.94 14.39
CA THR A 76 11.27 10.68 15.66
C THR A 76 11.07 12.18 15.47
N SER A 77 11.40 12.69 14.28
CA SER A 77 11.21 14.10 13.94
C SER A 77 9.74 14.39 13.67
N SER A 78 9.17 15.30 14.44
CA SER A 78 7.86 15.91 14.19
C SER A 78 7.97 17.30 13.53
N ALA A 79 9.19 17.74 13.23
CA ALA A 79 9.42 19.04 12.60
C ALA A 79 8.98 18.98 11.13
N ILE A 80 7.92 19.72 10.83
CA ILE A 80 7.48 19.96 9.46
C ILE A 80 8.36 21.08 8.90
N ASP A 81 9.29 20.74 8.00
CA ASP A 81 10.06 21.76 7.28
C ASP A 81 9.18 22.37 6.17
N ALA A 82 9.24 23.68 6.02
CA ALA A 82 8.48 24.42 5.02
C ALA A 82 9.17 24.41 3.64
N ARG A 83 10.39 23.88 3.54
CA ARG A 83 11.09 23.71 2.26
C ARG A 83 10.91 22.29 1.74
N LEU A 84 10.30 22.19 0.56
CA LEU A 84 10.18 20.98 -0.26
C LEU A 84 11.45 20.77 -1.09
#